data_AF-A0A4Y3WRQ1-F1
#
_entry.id   AF-A0A4Y3WRQ1-F1
#
_cell.length_a   1.000
_cell.length_b   1.000
_cell.length_c   1.000
_cell.angle_alpha   90.00
_cell.angle_beta   90.00
_cell.angle_gamma   90.00
#
_symmetry.space_group_name_H-M   'P 1'
#
loop_
_entity.id
_entity.type
_entity.pdbx_description
1 polymer ?
#
loop_
_entity_poly.entity_id
_entity_poly.type
_entity_poly.pdbx_seq_one_letter_code
_entity_poly.pdbx_strand_id
1 'polypeptide(L)'
;MTRTIAELLVERAADGFVGRHRELTALSSAIGAAEPPFVAAFVHGPGGIGKSRLLHAVLAATGPGVRSIVLDGRDVEPTPRGLRSALGRALGLTEAEPGTAAIAAAVAADPRRTVLAIDTYEVLGLLDTWLRTAFLPALPASVVTLFAGRDRPSALWHTTPGWTDLVADFRLTPLAPDDALHLLRARGLDEPLAHRANDFARGHPLALVLAAARLRADPGASPAPTGLLDGFLGPLPAGTVPVVEAASTVRRVTEPILRAVLDVDDARSAFDTLRALPSTEPGADGLLLHDVVRDTVGQELAVRDPDARRAYRRRAARFFTDRAGTGGGNLWQVTADLMFLIENPVVRDACFPSTRPGFTVEPARPEDGPAIDAITARHETPDAAAALGRWWARHPETFAVARDADRSVAAFVQIAERGTVDPALLDADPIARPWLDHLAAAPPDRDDRVLFMRRWLGRDSGELRSPAVSACWLDVKRVYMELRPRLRRLYSSVVDLSQLGPIFLPLGFAPVGAPVGPHQPVWLDFGPGSVDGWLGRLVDTETSGDPPHPGHRADPAGARRAATARPRPLQPRHRGTAVHQREDGGPARLHHLHQARGAHPRGGGPDRGRAGAHLSAYSIRATGWRDRPMRRGRRPT
;
A
#
# COMPACT_ATOMS: atom_id res chain seq x y z
N MET A 1 29.68 19.58 -29.76
CA MET A 1 29.19 19.32 -28.39
C MET A 1 29.54 17.89 -28.04
N THR A 2 30.18 17.66 -26.89
CA THR A 2 30.61 16.34 -26.41
C THR A 2 29.44 15.62 -25.77
N ARG A 3 29.07 14.47 -26.33
CA ARG A 3 27.96 13.62 -25.90
C ARG A 3 28.20 13.06 -24.51
N THR A 4 27.20 13.05 -23.65
CA THR A 4 27.32 12.45 -22.31
C THR A 4 27.07 10.94 -22.36
N ILE A 5 27.62 10.19 -21.39
CA ILE A 5 27.34 8.76 -21.24
C ILE A 5 25.84 8.52 -20.97
N ALA A 6 25.18 9.45 -20.27
CA ALA A 6 23.74 9.39 -20.02
C ALA A 6 22.94 9.45 -21.34
N GLU A 7 23.30 10.35 -22.26
CA GLU A 7 22.69 10.44 -23.59
C GLU A 7 22.89 9.15 -24.39
N LEU A 8 24.11 8.58 -24.38
CA LEU A 8 24.40 7.28 -25.01
C LEU A 8 23.58 6.12 -24.41
N LEU A 9 23.36 6.12 -23.09
CA LEU A 9 22.56 5.09 -22.42
C LEU A 9 21.08 5.22 -22.74
N VAL A 10 20.55 6.44 -22.83
CA VAL A 10 19.15 6.71 -23.23
C VAL A 10 18.91 6.25 -24.67
N GLU A 11 19.82 6.55 -25.58
CA GLU A 11 19.72 6.12 -26.98
C GLU A 11 19.87 4.62 -27.12
N ARG A 12 20.87 3.99 -26.48
CA ARG A 12 21.01 2.53 -26.47
C ARG A 12 19.77 1.84 -25.86
N ALA A 13 19.13 2.47 -24.88
CA ALA A 13 17.90 1.98 -24.28
C ALA A 13 16.70 2.15 -25.22
N ALA A 14 16.67 3.21 -26.04
CA ALA A 14 15.67 3.44 -27.08
C ALA A 14 15.85 2.47 -28.27
N ASP A 15 17.09 2.18 -28.68
CA ASP A 15 17.42 1.18 -29.71
C ASP A 15 16.99 -0.24 -29.30
N GLY A 16 16.88 -0.50 -28.00
CA GLY A 16 16.40 -1.77 -27.44
C GLY A 16 14.89 -1.83 -27.18
N PHE A 17 14.13 -0.77 -27.49
CA PHE A 17 12.67 -0.74 -27.32
C PHE A 17 11.98 -1.41 -28.51
N VAL A 18 11.19 -2.46 -28.24
CA VAL A 18 10.55 -3.27 -29.28
C VAL A 18 9.04 -3.32 -29.08
N GLY A 19 8.30 -3.16 -30.18
CA GLY A 19 6.85 -3.17 -30.23
C GLY A 19 6.20 -1.91 -29.66
N ARG A 20 4.93 -2.02 -29.25
CA ARG A 20 4.12 -0.93 -28.66
C ARG A 20 3.91 0.28 -29.57
N HIS A 21 3.98 0.06 -30.88
CA HIS A 21 3.90 1.16 -31.86
C HIS A 21 2.59 1.95 -31.75
N ARG A 22 1.48 1.26 -31.45
CA ARG A 22 0.16 1.89 -31.28
C ARG A 22 0.15 2.83 -30.09
N GLU A 23 0.58 2.35 -28.92
CA GLU A 23 0.62 3.14 -27.69
C GLU A 23 1.62 4.29 -27.79
N LEU A 24 2.83 4.02 -28.32
CA LEU A 24 3.86 5.04 -28.53
C LEU A 24 3.36 6.15 -29.46
N THR A 25 2.75 5.80 -30.59
CA THR A 25 2.21 6.76 -31.57
C THR A 25 1.09 7.58 -30.97
N ALA A 26 0.14 6.94 -30.29
CA ALA A 26 -1.00 7.63 -29.68
C ALA A 26 -0.55 8.64 -28.61
N LEU A 27 0.36 8.24 -27.70
CA LEU A 27 0.86 9.12 -26.64
C LEU A 27 1.73 10.25 -27.19
N SER A 28 2.69 9.96 -28.07
CA SER A 28 3.57 10.99 -28.64
C SER A 28 2.82 11.98 -29.53
N SER A 29 1.85 11.51 -30.34
CA SER A 29 1.02 12.39 -31.17
C SER A 29 0.12 13.29 -30.33
N ALA A 30 -0.46 12.77 -29.25
CA ALA A 30 -1.26 13.56 -28.32
C ALA A 30 -0.44 14.67 -27.64
N ILE A 31 0.81 14.39 -27.25
CA ILE A 31 1.72 15.39 -26.69
C ILE A 31 2.11 16.44 -27.74
N GLY A 32 2.35 16.02 -28.99
CA GLY A 32 2.73 16.93 -30.08
C GLY A 32 1.59 17.80 -30.62
N ALA A 33 0.33 17.48 -30.30
CA ALA A 33 -0.83 18.24 -30.77
C ALA A 33 -0.88 19.66 -30.19
N ALA A 34 -1.42 20.61 -30.96
CA ALA A 34 -1.67 21.97 -30.48
C ALA A 34 -2.65 21.96 -29.29
N GLU A 35 -3.70 21.15 -29.41
CA GLU A 35 -4.65 20.83 -28.34
C GLU A 35 -4.60 19.33 -28.07
N PRO A 36 -4.07 18.89 -26.92
CA PRO A 36 -4.02 17.48 -26.59
C PRO A 36 -5.44 16.91 -26.41
N PRO A 37 -5.70 15.69 -26.91
CA PRO A 37 -6.99 15.02 -26.72
C PRO A 37 -7.25 14.59 -25.27
N PHE A 38 -6.24 14.69 -24.39
CA PHE A 38 -6.34 14.45 -22.96
C PHE A 38 -5.25 15.25 -22.23
N VAL A 39 -5.47 15.56 -20.96
CA VAL A 39 -4.44 16.17 -20.08
C VAL A 39 -3.83 15.18 -19.11
N ALA A 40 -4.48 14.02 -18.89
CA ALA A 40 -3.97 12.92 -18.08
C ALA A 40 -4.10 11.59 -18.83
N ALA A 41 -3.02 10.79 -18.87
CA ALA A 41 -3.06 9.44 -19.41
C ALA A 41 -2.52 8.42 -18.41
N PHE A 42 -3.23 7.30 -18.26
CA PHE A 42 -2.88 6.20 -17.38
C PHE A 42 -2.36 5.00 -18.18
N VAL A 43 -1.06 4.76 -18.12
CA VAL A 43 -0.41 3.55 -18.66
C VAL A 43 -0.39 2.48 -17.57
N HIS A 44 -1.22 1.45 -17.71
CA HIS A 44 -1.39 0.46 -16.65
C HIS A 44 -1.29 -0.99 -17.11
N GLY A 45 -0.88 -1.88 -16.20
CA GLY A 45 -0.70 -3.30 -16.51
C GLY A 45 0.23 -4.03 -15.52
N PRO A 46 0.38 -5.36 -15.65
CA PRO A 46 1.11 -6.17 -14.69
C PRO A 46 2.61 -5.79 -14.57
N GLY A 47 3.27 -6.25 -13.52
CA GLY A 47 4.70 -6.05 -13.32
C GLY A 47 5.53 -6.63 -14.48
N GLY A 48 6.60 -5.95 -14.90
CA GLY A 48 7.46 -6.42 -15.99
C GLY A 48 6.84 -6.37 -17.41
N ILE A 49 5.67 -5.74 -17.58
CA ILE A 49 5.00 -5.60 -18.90
C ILE A 49 5.58 -4.48 -19.79
N GLY A 50 6.51 -3.67 -19.25
CA GLY A 50 7.21 -2.62 -19.99
C GLY A 50 6.66 -1.20 -19.86
N LYS A 51 5.92 -0.86 -18.79
CA LYS A 51 5.34 0.48 -18.58
C LYS A 51 6.39 1.60 -18.52
N SER A 52 7.41 1.45 -17.67
CA SER A 52 8.51 2.41 -17.53
C SER A 52 9.27 2.58 -18.85
N ARG A 53 9.51 1.47 -19.56
CA ARG A 53 10.13 1.49 -20.89
C ARG A 53 9.28 2.28 -21.90
N LEU A 54 7.97 2.10 -21.91
CA LEU A 54 7.06 2.88 -22.78
C LEU A 54 7.07 4.36 -22.41
N LEU A 55 7.02 4.72 -21.11
CA LEU A 55 7.12 6.12 -20.69
C LEU A 55 8.40 6.77 -21.23
N HIS A 56 9.56 6.15 -21.01
CA HIS A 56 10.83 6.67 -21.50
C HIS A 56 10.87 6.75 -23.04
N ALA A 57 10.32 5.76 -23.74
CA ALA A 57 10.24 5.78 -25.20
C ALA A 57 9.36 6.93 -25.72
N VAL A 58 8.22 7.21 -25.06
CA VAL A 58 7.35 8.35 -25.40
C VAL A 58 8.11 9.67 -25.21
N LEU A 59 8.79 9.84 -24.08
CA LEU A 59 9.55 11.06 -23.80
C LEU A 59 10.76 11.24 -24.73
N ALA A 60 11.39 10.15 -25.17
CA ALA A 60 12.46 10.20 -26.17
C ALA A 60 11.92 10.51 -27.58
N ALA A 61 10.70 10.07 -27.90
CA ALA A 61 10.03 10.36 -29.17
C ALA A 61 9.48 11.80 -29.23
N THR A 62 9.27 12.46 -28.08
CA THR A 62 8.88 13.87 -28.06
C THR A 62 10.07 14.76 -28.44
N GLY A 63 9.86 15.67 -29.40
CA GLY A 63 10.91 16.55 -29.91
C GLY A 63 11.36 17.63 -28.90
N PRO A 64 12.39 18.43 -29.25
CA PRO A 64 12.99 19.44 -28.35
C PRO A 64 12.04 20.57 -27.91
N GLY A 65 10.88 20.71 -28.57
CA GLY A 65 9.80 21.63 -28.19
C GLY A 65 8.98 21.19 -26.97
N VAL A 66 9.30 20.04 -26.37
CA VAL A 66 8.66 19.52 -25.17
C VAL A 66 9.66 19.49 -24.02
N ARG A 67 9.23 19.97 -22.84
CA ARG A 67 9.95 19.84 -21.58
C ARG A 67 9.43 18.62 -20.83
N SER A 68 10.29 17.67 -20.52
CA SER A 68 9.91 16.45 -19.80
C SER A 68 10.37 16.50 -18.34
N ILE A 69 9.45 16.25 -17.42
CA ILE A 69 9.71 16.10 -15.99
C ILE A 69 9.33 14.68 -15.61
N VAL A 70 10.30 13.89 -15.16
CA VAL A 70 10.09 12.48 -14.79
C VAL A 70 10.27 12.32 -13.29
N LEU A 71 9.28 11.75 -12.63
CA LEU A 71 9.32 11.38 -11.23
C LEU A 71 9.04 9.89 -11.09
N ASP A 72 9.87 9.20 -10.31
CA ASP A 72 9.54 7.87 -9.82
C ASP A 72 8.80 8.02 -8.48
N GLY A 73 7.57 7.50 -8.41
CA GLY A 73 6.76 7.54 -7.20
C GLY A 73 7.43 6.89 -5.98
N ARG A 74 8.41 6.00 -6.19
CA ARG A 74 9.21 5.39 -5.11
C ARG A 74 10.14 6.37 -4.40
N ASP A 75 10.52 7.45 -5.07
CA ASP A 75 11.45 8.47 -4.56
C ASP A 75 10.71 9.72 -4.04
N VAL A 76 9.40 9.76 -4.24
CA VAL A 76 8.52 10.86 -3.83
C VAL A 76 7.78 10.47 -2.56
N GLU A 77 7.88 11.32 -1.54
CA GLU A 77 7.04 11.18 -0.35
C GLU A 77 5.56 11.32 -0.74
N PRO A 78 4.66 10.40 -0.33
CA PRO A 78 3.27 10.35 -0.75
C PRO A 78 2.41 11.37 0.02
N THR A 79 2.90 12.60 0.12
CA THR A 79 2.24 13.77 0.69
C THR A 79 2.21 14.90 -0.36
N PRO A 80 1.22 15.81 -0.31
CA PRO A 80 1.21 16.98 -1.20
C PRO A 80 2.51 17.78 -1.15
N ARG A 81 3.08 17.92 0.06
CA ARG A 81 4.39 18.53 0.30
C ARG A 81 5.50 17.78 -0.44
N GLY A 82 5.56 16.46 -0.29
CA GLY A 82 6.55 15.59 -0.92
C GLY A 82 6.59 15.73 -2.44
N LEU A 83 5.43 15.64 -3.10
CA LEU A 83 5.35 15.81 -4.55
C LEU A 83 5.77 17.22 -4.99
N ARG A 84 5.31 18.26 -4.29
CA ARG A 84 5.68 19.65 -4.62
C ARG A 84 7.18 19.88 -4.49
N SER A 85 7.82 19.40 -3.43
CA SER A 85 9.27 19.51 -3.27
C SER A 85 10.03 18.71 -4.34
N ALA A 86 9.55 17.53 -4.73
CA ALA A 86 10.17 16.75 -5.81
C ALA A 86 10.09 17.47 -7.17
N LEU A 87 8.91 18.03 -7.49
CA LEU A 87 8.72 18.86 -8.69
C LEU A 87 9.55 20.14 -8.64
N GLY A 88 9.59 20.82 -7.50
CA GLY A 88 10.42 22.01 -7.31
C GLY A 88 11.89 21.76 -7.61
N ARG A 89 12.44 20.66 -7.10
CA ARG A 89 13.83 20.24 -7.42
C ARG A 89 14.00 19.95 -8.90
N ALA A 90 13.08 19.21 -9.52
CA ALA A 90 13.15 18.90 -10.94
C ALA A 90 13.00 20.14 -11.84
N LEU A 91 12.31 21.17 -11.34
CA LEU A 91 12.15 22.47 -12.00
C LEU A 91 13.30 23.44 -11.71
N GLY A 92 14.22 23.11 -10.78
CA GLY A 92 15.33 23.98 -10.38
C GLY A 92 14.93 25.13 -9.46
N LEU A 93 13.81 25.00 -8.73
CA LEU A 93 13.37 26.03 -7.78
C LEU A 93 14.28 26.07 -6.55
N THR A 94 14.61 27.28 -6.09
CA THR A 94 15.44 27.52 -4.91
C THR A 94 14.68 27.36 -3.60
N GLU A 95 13.36 27.51 -3.63
CA GLU A 95 12.49 27.26 -2.49
C GLU A 95 12.52 25.78 -2.11
N ALA A 96 12.79 25.48 -0.83
CA ALA A 96 12.79 24.11 -0.33
C ALA A 96 11.40 23.45 -0.38
N GLU A 97 10.35 24.26 -0.26
CA GLU A 97 8.95 23.84 -0.17
C GLU A 97 8.05 24.74 -1.01
N PRO A 98 8.13 24.66 -2.34
CA PRO A 98 7.34 25.51 -3.20
C PRO A 98 5.85 25.20 -3.05
N GLY A 99 5.03 26.25 -3.08
CA GLY A 99 3.58 26.13 -3.20
C GLY A 99 3.15 25.68 -4.60
N THR A 100 1.90 25.23 -4.76
CA THR A 100 1.36 24.83 -6.07
C THR A 100 1.42 26.00 -7.08
N ALA A 101 1.16 27.23 -6.62
CA ALA A 101 1.23 28.42 -7.47
C ALA A 101 2.66 28.68 -8.01
N ALA A 102 3.69 28.48 -7.18
CA ALA A 102 5.08 28.63 -7.60
C ALA A 102 5.47 27.57 -8.66
N ILE A 103 5.01 26.33 -8.48
CA ILE A 103 5.20 25.26 -9.47
C ILE A 103 4.48 25.60 -10.77
N ALA A 104 3.22 26.01 -10.70
CA ALA A 104 2.44 26.40 -11.88
C ALA A 104 3.10 27.57 -12.64
N ALA A 105 3.59 28.58 -11.92
CA ALA A 105 4.31 29.70 -12.50
C ALA A 105 5.63 29.28 -13.16
N ALA A 106 6.41 28.40 -12.52
CA ALA A 106 7.65 27.88 -13.06
C ALA A 106 7.46 27.03 -14.32
N VAL A 107 6.35 26.29 -14.39
CA VAL A 107 5.94 25.56 -15.60
C VAL A 107 5.48 26.53 -16.68
N ALA A 108 4.68 27.55 -16.33
CA ALA A 108 4.17 28.55 -17.28
C ALA A 108 5.27 29.47 -17.85
N ALA A 109 6.38 29.66 -17.12
CA ALA A 109 7.50 30.49 -17.55
C ALA A 109 8.28 29.89 -18.73
N ASP A 110 8.18 28.57 -18.97
CA ASP A 110 8.75 27.93 -20.14
C ASP A 110 7.67 27.85 -21.24
N PRO A 111 7.91 28.40 -22.44
CA PRO A 111 6.93 28.38 -23.53
C PRO A 111 6.69 26.98 -24.10
N ARG A 112 7.55 26.01 -23.79
CA ARG A 112 7.40 24.63 -24.26
C ARG A 112 6.26 23.91 -23.55
N ARG A 113 5.64 22.97 -24.26
CA ARG A 113 4.70 22.03 -23.63
C ARG A 113 5.44 21.24 -22.56
N THR A 114 4.86 21.10 -21.37
CA THR A 114 5.46 20.30 -20.29
C THR A 114 4.77 18.95 -20.19
N VAL A 115 5.55 17.87 -20.21
CA VAL A 115 5.09 16.52 -19.91
C VAL A 115 5.54 16.14 -18.51
N LEU A 116 4.59 15.88 -17.62
CA LEU A 116 4.85 15.35 -16.29
C LEU A 116 4.63 13.84 -16.30
N ALA A 117 5.71 13.06 -16.29
CA ALA A 117 5.65 11.60 -16.20
C ALA A 117 5.87 11.15 -14.75
N ILE A 118 4.91 10.42 -14.20
CA ILE A 118 4.96 9.82 -12.86
C ILE A 118 4.93 8.31 -13.02
N ASP A 119 6.08 7.67 -12.81
CA ASP A 119 6.21 6.21 -12.81
C ASP A 119 5.91 5.63 -11.42
N THR A 120 5.57 4.35 -11.35
CA THR A 120 5.17 3.66 -10.10
C THR A 120 4.06 4.41 -9.33
N TYR A 121 3.07 4.93 -10.07
CA TYR A 121 1.98 5.77 -9.53
C TYR A 121 1.17 5.07 -8.42
N GLU A 122 1.13 3.74 -8.38
CA GLU A 122 0.47 2.99 -7.31
C GLU A 122 0.93 3.42 -5.91
N VAL A 123 2.22 3.75 -5.73
CA VAL A 123 2.81 4.18 -4.45
C VAL A 123 2.31 5.56 -4.01
N LEU A 124 1.90 6.41 -4.95
CA LEU A 124 1.34 7.73 -4.69
C LEU A 124 -0.19 7.72 -4.59
N GLY A 125 -0.81 6.56 -4.36
CA GLY A 125 -2.26 6.42 -4.29
C GLY A 125 -2.93 7.35 -3.26
N LEU A 126 -2.25 7.70 -2.15
CA LEU A 126 -2.74 8.66 -1.15
C LEU A 126 -2.95 10.08 -1.72
N LEU A 127 -2.32 10.40 -2.85
CA LEU A 127 -2.39 11.69 -3.50
C LEU A 127 -3.43 11.76 -4.61
N ASP A 128 -4.10 10.65 -4.95
CA ASP A 128 -5.01 10.58 -6.10
C ASP A 128 -6.08 11.68 -6.06
N THR A 129 -6.71 11.87 -4.90
CA THR A 129 -7.69 12.94 -4.67
C THR A 129 -7.08 14.31 -4.88
N TRP A 130 -5.98 14.63 -4.20
CA TRP A 130 -5.36 15.95 -4.25
C TRP A 130 -4.81 16.29 -5.64
N LEU A 131 -4.26 15.29 -6.35
CA LEU A 131 -3.85 15.40 -7.74
C LEU A 131 -5.01 15.81 -8.63
N ARG A 132 -6.15 15.11 -8.52
CA ARG A 132 -7.34 15.33 -9.33
C ARG A 132 -8.07 16.64 -9.01
N THR A 133 -8.18 17.03 -7.73
CA THR A 133 -9.08 18.11 -7.32
C THR A 133 -8.40 19.45 -7.07
N ALA A 134 -7.07 19.46 -6.85
CA ALA A 134 -6.36 20.69 -6.48
C ALA A 134 -5.08 20.90 -7.29
N PHE A 135 -4.23 19.88 -7.43
CA PHE A 135 -2.90 20.06 -8.02
C PHE A 135 -2.95 20.20 -9.54
N LEU A 136 -3.43 19.19 -10.28
CA LEU A 136 -3.48 19.26 -11.74
C LEU A 136 -4.40 20.39 -12.25
N PRO A 137 -5.58 20.66 -11.64
CA PRO A 137 -6.41 21.80 -12.05
C PRO A 137 -5.74 23.17 -11.88
N ALA A 138 -4.71 23.28 -11.03
CA ALA A 138 -3.96 24.52 -10.83
C ALA A 138 -2.78 24.68 -11.81
N LEU A 139 -2.47 23.66 -12.61
CA LEU A 139 -1.40 23.71 -13.60
C LEU A 139 -1.90 24.34 -14.91
N PRO A 140 -0.99 24.90 -15.74
CA PRO A 140 -1.35 25.38 -17.07
C PRO A 140 -1.92 24.26 -17.96
N ALA A 141 -2.87 24.58 -18.83
CA ALA A 141 -3.44 23.63 -19.81
C ALA A 141 -2.41 23.09 -20.83
N SER A 142 -1.21 23.68 -20.88
CA SER A 142 -0.08 23.14 -21.64
C SER A 142 0.54 21.90 -20.98
N VAL A 143 0.18 21.54 -19.75
CA VAL A 143 0.72 20.35 -19.09
C VAL A 143 -0.05 19.10 -19.51
N VAL A 144 0.69 18.08 -19.95
CA VAL A 144 0.18 16.71 -20.13
C VAL A 144 0.82 15.81 -19.09
N THR A 145 0.00 15.08 -18.34
CA THR A 145 0.46 14.20 -17.27
C THR A 145 0.35 12.74 -17.70
N LEU A 146 1.43 11.97 -17.57
CA LEU A 146 1.47 10.54 -17.82
C LEU A 146 1.67 9.81 -16.49
N PHE A 147 0.72 8.97 -16.11
CA PHE A 147 0.82 8.09 -14.95
C PHE A 147 1.13 6.68 -15.43
N ALA A 148 2.22 6.07 -14.97
CA ALA A 148 2.43 4.64 -15.13
C ALA A 148 2.23 3.92 -13.80
N GLY A 149 1.41 2.87 -13.81
CA GLY A 149 1.20 2.08 -12.60
C GLY A 149 0.65 0.68 -12.85
N ARG A 150 0.54 -0.12 -11.79
CA ARG A 150 0.04 -1.50 -11.92
C ARG A 150 -1.47 -1.56 -12.16
N ASP A 151 -2.20 -0.69 -11.46
CA ASP A 151 -3.65 -0.72 -11.38
C ASP A 151 -4.32 0.27 -12.35
N ARG A 152 -5.61 0.04 -12.62
CA ARG A 152 -6.45 1.02 -13.33
C ARG A 152 -6.59 2.30 -12.49
N PRO A 153 -6.76 3.47 -13.11
CA PRO A 153 -7.09 4.69 -12.38
C PRO A 153 -8.38 4.53 -11.56
N SER A 154 -8.52 5.34 -10.52
CA SER A 154 -9.77 5.44 -9.77
C SER A 154 -10.91 5.84 -10.73
N ALA A 155 -12.09 5.23 -10.57
CA ALA A 155 -13.26 5.56 -11.38
C ALA A 155 -13.63 7.05 -11.32
N LEU A 156 -13.25 7.75 -10.24
CA LEU A 156 -13.48 9.18 -10.08
C LEU A 156 -12.74 10.05 -11.10
N TRP A 157 -11.67 9.58 -11.73
CA TRP A 157 -11.05 10.28 -12.85
C TRP A 157 -12.00 10.41 -14.05
N HIS A 158 -12.91 9.46 -14.23
CA HIS A 158 -13.85 9.47 -15.35
C HIS A 158 -15.23 10.04 -14.98
N THR A 159 -15.63 9.93 -13.71
CA THR A 159 -16.96 10.39 -13.27
C THR A 159 -16.99 11.82 -12.75
N THR A 160 -15.85 12.41 -12.37
CA THR A 160 -15.79 13.80 -11.86
C THR A 160 -16.08 14.82 -12.97
N PRO A 161 -17.09 15.71 -12.81
CA PRO A 161 -17.33 16.82 -13.73
C PRO A 161 -16.05 17.61 -13.97
N GLY A 162 -15.79 17.94 -15.23
CA GLY A 162 -14.58 18.64 -15.65
C GLY A 162 -13.39 17.73 -16.00
N TRP A 163 -13.42 16.44 -15.64
CA TRP A 163 -12.42 15.46 -16.08
C TRP A 163 -12.89 14.56 -17.22
N THR A 164 -14.20 14.51 -17.47
CA THR A 164 -14.78 13.80 -18.61
C THR A 164 -14.11 14.27 -19.91
N ASP A 165 -13.70 13.30 -20.74
CA ASP A 165 -12.96 13.50 -22.00
C ASP A 165 -11.56 14.12 -21.89
N LEU A 166 -11.03 14.35 -20.67
CA LEU A 166 -9.66 14.83 -20.43
C LEU A 166 -8.70 13.72 -19.95
N VAL A 167 -9.18 12.48 -19.83
CA VAL A 167 -8.45 11.33 -19.31
C VAL A 167 -8.42 10.18 -20.32
N ALA A 168 -7.25 9.59 -20.55
CA ALA A 168 -7.07 8.43 -21.43
C ALA A 168 -6.46 7.22 -20.70
N ASP A 169 -6.94 6.02 -21.03
CA ASP A 169 -6.48 4.75 -20.44
C ASP A 169 -5.71 3.90 -21.46
N PHE A 170 -4.49 3.52 -21.11
CA PHE A 170 -3.61 2.66 -21.92
C PHE A 170 -3.28 1.38 -21.15
N ARG A 171 -4.12 0.35 -21.33
CA ARG A 171 -3.87 -0.98 -20.78
C ARG A 171 -2.82 -1.72 -21.61
N LEU A 172 -1.67 -2.01 -21.02
CA LEU A 172 -0.62 -2.79 -21.67
C LEU A 172 -0.92 -4.30 -21.58
N THR A 173 -0.98 -4.95 -22.75
CA THR A 173 -1.05 -6.41 -22.91
C THR A 173 0.33 -7.01 -23.16
N PRO A 174 0.53 -8.34 -23.16
CA PRO A 174 1.76 -8.93 -23.68
C PRO A 174 2.07 -8.45 -25.12
N LEU A 175 3.36 -8.47 -25.50
CA LEU A 175 3.81 -8.10 -26.84
C LEU A 175 3.19 -9.03 -27.89
N ALA A 176 2.95 -8.48 -29.08
CA ALA A 176 2.57 -9.27 -30.23
C ALA A 176 3.67 -10.31 -30.56
N PRO A 177 3.34 -11.47 -31.15
CA PRO A 177 4.31 -12.51 -31.46
C PRO A 177 5.53 -12.01 -32.25
N ASP A 178 5.32 -11.15 -33.26
CA ASP A 178 6.41 -10.62 -34.09
C ASP A 178 7.34 -9.70 -33.30
N ASP A 179 6.79 -8.82 -32.46
CA ASP A 179 7.54 -7.95 -31.56
C ASP A 179 8.32 -8.77 -30.52
N ALA A 180 7.72 -9.84 -29.99
CA ALA A 180 8.36 -10.72 -29.02
C ALA A 180 9.56 -11.45 -29.64
N LEU A 181 9.42 -11.98 -30.86
CA LEU A 181 10.52 -12.62 -31.59
C LEU A 181 11.61 -11.60 -31.94
N HIS A 182 11.24 -10.40 -32.36
CA HIS A 182 12.19 -9.33 -32.63
C HIS A 182 13.00 -8.97 -31.38
N LEU A 183 12.37 -8.85 -30.22
CA LEU A 183 13.05 -8.62 -28.94
C LEU A 183 14.06 -9.73 -28.62
N LEU A 184 13.68 -10.99 -28.83
CA LEU A 184 14.54 -12.15 -28.55
C LEU A 184 15.75 -12.22 -29.49
N ARG A 185 15.55 -11.94 -30.79
CA ARG A 185 16.64 -11.84 -31.78
C ARG A 185 17.60 -10.70 -31.44
N ALA A 186 17.08 -9.54 -31.05
CA ALA A 186 17.88 -8.41 -30.60
C ALA A 186 18.72 -8.73 -29.34
N ARG A 187 18.33 -9.77 -28.58
CA ARG A 187 19.10 -10.28 -27.43
C ARG A 187 20.09 -11.37 -27.80
N GLY A 188 20.21 -11.75 -29.07
CA GLY A 188 21.22 -12.68 -29.57
C GLY A 188 20.76 -14.14 -29.63
N LEU A 189 19.45 -14.40 -29.65
CA LEU A 189 18.91 -15.73 -29.95
C LEU A 189 18.71 -15.91 -31.46
N ASP A 190 18.99 -17.11 -31.94
CA ASP A 190 18.61 -17.53 -33.29
C ASP A 190 17.10 -17.85 -33.36
N GLU A 191 16.61 -18.10 -34.58
CA GLU A 191 15.18 -18.30 -34.85
C GLU A 191 14.55 -19.45 -34.01
N PRO A 192 15.15 -20.65 -33.95
CA PRO A 192 14.59 -21.75 -33.18
C PRO A 192 14.56 -21.47 -31.67
N LEU A 193 15.63 -20.87 -31.12
CA LEU A 193 15.66 -20.52 -29.70
C LEU A 193 14.70 -19.37 -29.37
N ALA A 194 14.52 -18.41 -30.28
CA ALA A 194 13.55 -17.33 -30.12
C ALA A 194 12.10 -17.87 -30.07
N HIS A 195 11.73 -18.79 -30.96
CA HIS A 195 10.42 -19.43 -30.89
C HIS A 195 10.21 -20.20 -29.59
N ARG A 196 11.20 -21.01 -29.18
CA ARG A 196 11.15 -21.76 -27.91
C ARG A 196 10.98 -20.83 -26.70
N ALA A 197 11.70 -19.71 -26.68
CA ALA A 197 11.57 -18.71 -25.61
C ALA A 197 10.19 -18.04 -25.60
N ASN A 198 9.65 -17.69 -26.77
CA ASN A 198 8.35 -17.03 -26.88
C ASN A 198 7.17 -17.97 -26.58
N ASP A 199 7.26 -19.25 -26.92
CA ASP A 199 6.24 -20.25 -26.56
C ASP A 199 6.05 -20.37 -25.04
N PHE A 200 7.15 -20.21 -24.29
CA PHE A 200 7.12 -20.10 -22.84
C PHE A 200 6.61 -18.73 -22.37
N ALA A 201 7.24 -17.66 -22.84
CA ALA A 201 7.01 -16.30 -22.32
C ALA A 201 5.66 -15.70 -22.76
N ARG A 202 5.07 -16.22 -23.84
CA ARG A 202 3.79 -15.78 -24.43
C ARG A 202 3.72 -14.25 -24.62
N GLY A 203 4.80 -13.67 -25.14
CA GLY A 203 4.92 -12.23 -25.36
C GLY A 203 5.15 -11.38 -24.09
N HIS A 204 5.25 -11.97 -22.90
CA HIS A 204 5.51 -11.20 -21.67
C HIS A 204 6.97 -10.69 -21.64
N PRO A 205 7.24 -9.37 -21.68
CA PRO A 205 8.58 -8.83 -21.87
C PRO A 205 9.62 -9.34 -20.88
N LEU A 206 9.31 -9.32 -19.58
CA LEU A 206 10.26 -9.85 -18.59
C LEU A 206 10.58 -11.33 -18.80
N ALA A 207 9.57 -12.16 -19.07
CA ALA A 207 9.77 -13.60 -19.29
C ALA A 207 10.60 -13.84 -20.56
N LEU A 208 10.42 -13.04 -21.61
CA LEU A 208 11.26 -13.08 -22.82
C LEU A 208 12.72 -12.78 -22.49
N VAL A 209 12.99 -11.73 -21.71
CA VAL A 209 14.35 -11.33 -21.33
C VAL A 209 15.04 -12.42 -20.49
N LEU A 210 14.31 -13.03 -19.55
CA LEU A 210 14.84 -14.10 -18.70
C LEU A 210 15.10 -15.39 -19.49
N ALA A 211 14.16 -15.80 -20.34
CA ALA A 211 14.34 -16.95 -21.21
C ALA A 211 15.53 -16.75 -22.16
N ALA A 212 15.70 -15.54 -22.71
CA ALA A 212 16.85 -15.21 -23.55
C ALA A 212 18.18 -15.28 -22.80
N ALA A 213 18.25 -14.75 -21.58
CA ALA A 213 19.46 -14.84 -20.77
C ALA A 213 19.83 -16.30 -20.48
N ARG A 214 18.84 -17.15 -20.15
CA ARG A 214 19.06 -18.57 -19.87
C ARG A 214 19.53 -19.35 -21.09
N LEU A 215 18.82 -19.23 -22.22
CA LEU A 215 19.17 -19.93 -23.47
C LEU A 215 20.50 -19.45 -24.06
N ARG A 216 20.95 -18.23 -23.74
CA ARG A 216 22.29 -17.76 -24.08
C ARG A 216 23.39 -18.37 -23.23
N ALA A 217 23.11 -18.63 -21.95
CA ALA A 217 24.05 -19.30 -21.07
C ALA A 217 24.14 -20.80 -21.41
N ASP A 218 23.00 -21.43 -21.75
CA ASP A 218 22.91 -22.82 -22.17
C ASP A 218 21.79 -23.00 -23.23
N PRO A 219 22.13 -23.13 -24.53
CA PRO A 219 21.16 -23.36 -25.60
C PRO A 219 20.34 -24.66 -25.47
N GLY A 220 20.88 -25.65 -24.76
CA GLY A 220 20.23 -26.93 -24.48
C GLY A 220 19.21 -26.87 -23.35
N ALA A 221 19.25 -25.82 -22.52
CA ALA A 221 18.35 -25.65 -21.40
C ALA A 221 16.88 -25.53 -21.84
N SER A 222 15.97 -25.90 -20.93
CA SER A 222 14.56 -25.57 -21.08
C SER A 222 14.37 -24.03 -20.99
N PRO A 223 13.60 -23.40 -21.90
CA PRO A 223 13.24 -21.99 -21.81
C PRO A 223 12.33 -21.70 -20.61
N ALA A 224 11.51 -22.69 -20.25
CA ALA A 224 10.71 -22.70 -19.04
C ALA A 224 11.60 -23.16 -17.88
N PRO A 225 11.82 -22.34 -16.86
CA PRO A 225 12.47 -22.83 -15.66
C PRO A 225 11.51 -23.80 -14.95
N THR A 226 12.04 -24.86 -14.33
CA THR A 226 11.27 -25.91 -13.61
C THR A 226 10.36 -25.32 -12.52
N GLY A 227 10.75 -24.16 -12.00
CA GLY A 227 9.88 -23.12 -11.45
C GLY A 227 10.52 -21.76 -11.68
N LEU A 228 9.78 -20.66 -11.55
CA LEU A 228 10.28 -19.30 -11.79
C LEU A 228 11.60 -19.00 -11.03
N LEU A 229 11.76 -19.61 -9.84
CA LEU A 229 12.95 -19.55 -9.00
C LEU A 229 14.20 -20.17 -9.66
N ASP A 230 14.10 -21.35 -10.26
CA ASP A 230 15.22 -22.02 -10.93
C ASP A 230 15.71 -21.22 -12.15
N GLY A 231 14.83 -20.41 -12.72
CA GLY A 231 15.17 -19.49 -13.80
C GLY A 231 16.01 -18.31 -13.32
N PHE A 232 15.79 -17.87 -12.08
CA PHE A 232 16.53 -16.77 -11.46
C PHE A 232 17.82 -17.22 -10.79
N LEU A 233 17.77 -18.31 -10.01
CA LEU A 233 18.87 -18.74 -9.14
C LEU A 233 19.73 -19.85 -9.76
N GLY A 234 19.14 -20.72 -10.59
CA GLY A 234 19.83 -21.88 -11.16
C GLY A 234 21.07 -21.55 -11.99
N PRO A 235 21.10 -20.47 -12.79
CA PRO A 235 22.30 -20.07 -13.53
C PRO A 235 23.38 -19.37 -12.68
N LEU A 236 23.11 -19.06 -11.41
CA LEU A 236 23.99 -18.25 -10.58
C LEU A 236 25.03 -19.14 -9.86
N PRO A 237 26.27 -18.64 -9.65
CA PRO A 237 27.23 -19.31 -8.78
C PRO A 237 26.66 -19.50 -7.36
N ALA A 238 27.02 -20.60 -6.68
CA ALA A 238 26.49 -20.93 -5.36
C ALA A 238 26.66 -19.79 -4.32
N GLY A 239 27.78 -19.06 -4.37
CA GLY A 239 28.02 -17.91 -3.48
C GLY A 239 27.16 -16.67 -3.77
N THR A 240 26.49 -16.61 -4.92
CA THR A 240 25.61 -15.49 -5.29
C THR A 240 24.19 -15.66 -4.73
N VAL A 241 23.75 -16.89 -4.49
CA VAL A 241 22.39 -17.19 -4.02
C VAL A 241 22.06 -16.49 -2.68
N PRO A 242 22.91 -16.57 -1.63
CA PRO A 242 22.65 -15.86 -0.37
C PRO A 242 22.57 -14.34 -0.52
N VAL A 243 23.31 -13.79 -1.50
CA VAL A 243 23.32 -12.35 -1.78
C VAL A 243 21.98 -11.92 -2.41
N VAL A 244 21.46 -12.71 -3.36
CA VAL A 244 20.14 -12.45 -3.97
C VAL A 244 19.02 -12.65 -2.95
N GLU A 245 19.13 -13.65 -2.07
CA GLU A 245 18.19 -13.86 -0.97
C GLU A 245 18.16 -12.68 -0.01
N ALA A 246 19.32 -12.20 0.45
CA ALA A 246 19.42 -11.00 1.27
C ALA A 246 18.81 -9.78 0.57
N ALA A 247 19.18 -9.55 -0.70
CA ALA A 247 18.61 -8.48 -1.53
C ALA A 247 17.10 -8.61 -1.70
N SER A 248 16.54 -9.83 -1.70
CA SER A 248 15.10 -10.06 -1.85
C SER A 248 14.27 -9.56 -0.66
N THR A 249 14.91 -9.38 0.51
CA THR A 249 14.24 -8.96 1.75
C THR A 249 14.20 -7.45 1.96
N VAL A 250 14.87 -6.67 1.10
CA VAL A 250 14.94 -5.21 1.21
C VAL A 250 14.41 -4.54 -0.05
N ARG A 251 13.89 -3.31 0.11
CA ARG A 251 13.32 -2.53 -1.01
C ARG A 251 14.40 -2.09 -2.02
N ARG A 252 15.55 -1.70 -1.50
CA ARG A 252 16.72 -1.21 -2.24
C ARG A 252 18.00 -1.73 -1.60
N VAL A 253 19.02 -1.94 -2.42
CA VAL A 253 20.32 -2.46 -1.99
C VAL A 253 21.40 -1.40 -2.20
N THR A 254 22.06 -1.02 -1.12
CA THR A 254 23.32 -0.28 -1.11
C THR A 254 24.38 -1.15 -0.45
N GLU A 255 25.66 -0.85 -0.66
CA GLU A 255 26.73 -1.60 0.01
C GLU A 255 26.59 -1.60 1.56
N PRO A 256 26.26 -0.48 2.24
CA PRO A 256 26.04 -0.49 3.68
C PRO A 256 24.88 -1.36 4.18
N ILE A 257 23.72 -1.36 3.49
CA ILE A 257 22.60 -2.25 3.89
C ILE A 257 22.94 -3.70 3.59
N LEU A 258 23.62 -3.99 2.48
CA LEU A 258 24.01 -5.37 2.15
C LEU A 258 24.99 -5.92 3.20
N ARG A 259 25.94 -5.10 3.66
CA ARG A 259 26.84 -5.39 4.77
C ARG A 259 26.06 -5.71 6.06
N ALA A 260 25.10 -4.86 6.41
CA ALA A 260 24.26 -5.06 7.59
C ALA A 260 23.38 -6.32 7.49
N VAL A 261 22.78 -6.58 6.33
CA VAL A 261 21.87 -7.72 6.14
C VAL A 261 22.64 -9.03 6.06
N LEU A 262 23.78 -9.08 5.38
CA LEU A 262 24.62 -10.28 5.32
C LEU A 262 25.44 -10.52 6.59
N ASP A 263 25.59 -9.51 7.45
CA ASP A 263 26.40 -9.57 8.67
C ASP A 263 27.87 -9.90 8.38
N VAL A 264 28.45 -9.13 7.45
CA VAL A 264 29.84 -9.27 6.99
C VAL A 264 30.60 -7.97 7.19
N ASP A 265 31.93 -8.03 7.24
CA ASP A 265 32.76 -6.82 7.35
C ASP A 265 32.82 -6.03 6.03
N ASP A 266 32.91 -6.74 4.90
CA ASP A 266 32.97 -6.17 3.55
C ASP A 266 31.89 -6.79 2.65
N ALA A 267 31.05 -5.94 2.06
CA ALA A 267 29.98 -6.32 1.14
C ALA A 267 30.24 -5.91 -0.31
N ARG A 268 31.43 -5.36 -0.63
CA ARG A 268 31.75 -4.84 -1.97
C ARG A 268 31.62 -5.90 -3.06
N SER A 269 32.22 -7.08 -2.85
CA SER A 269 32.13 -8.20 -3.81
C SER A 269 30.68 -8.65 -4.03
N ALA A 270 29.89 -8.72 -2.94
CA ALA A 270 28.47 -9.08 -3.01
C ALA A 270 27.65 -8.01 -3.76
N PHE A 271 27.94 -6.73 -3.54
CA PHE A 271 27.30 -5.61 -4.22
C PHE A 271 27.62 -5.59 -5.71
N ASP A 272 28.89 -5.77 -6.08
CA ASP A 272 29.34 -5.84 -7.47
C ASP A 272 28.73 -7.04 -8.21
N THR A 273 28.59 -8.18 -7.50
CA THR A 273 27.90 -9.37 -8.02
C THR A 273 26.43 -9.05 -8.32
N LEU A 274 25.68 -8.44 -7.38
CA LEU A 274 24.29 -8.04 -7.62
C LEU A 274 24.15 -7.07 -8.78
N ARG A 275 25.06 -6.09 -8.87
CA ARG A 275 25.07 -5.06 -9.92
C ARG A 275 25.21 -5.66 -11.32
N ALA A 276 25.94 -6.75 -11.46
CA ALA A 276 26.16 -7.43 -12.73
C ALA A 276 24.96 -8.30 -13.19
N LEU A 277 23.97 -8.53 -12.32
CA LEU A 277 22.83 -9.39 -12.66
C LEU A 277 21.85 -8.70 -13.63
N PRO A 278 21.33 -9.41 -14.65
CA PRO A 278 20.31 -8.88 -15.56
C PRO A 278 18.99 -8.52 -14.87
N SER A 279 18.74 -9.09 -13.69
CA SER A 279 17.56 -8.85 -12.85
C SER A 279 17.71 -7.65 -11.91
N THR A 280 18.83 -6.93 -11.98
CA THR A 280 19.12 -5.78 -11.13
C THR A 280 19.14 -4.50 -11.95
N GLU A 281 18.44 -3.49 -11.48
CA GLU A 281 18.40 -2.16 -12.10
C GLU A 281 19.13 -1.14 -11.20
N PRO A 282 20.00 -0.28 -11.75
CA PRO A 282 20.55 0.85 -11.01
C PRO A 282 19.45 1.91 -10.83
N GLY A 283 19.19 2.28 -9.58
CA GLY A 283 18.34 3.42 -9.21
C GLY A 283 19.17 4.62 -8.72
N ALA A 284 18.49 5.72 -8.40
CA ALA A 284 19.14 6.93 -7.90
C ALA A 284 19.92 6.71 -6.59
N ASP A 285 19.42 5.82 -5.71
CA ASP A 285 19.93 5.63 -4.35
C ASP A 285 20.27 4.17 -4.02
N GLY A 286 20.61 3.37 -5.04
CA GLY A 286 21.04 1.99 -4.89
C GLY A 286 20.59 1.07 -6.03
N LEU A 287 20.80 -0.23 -5.85
CA LEU A 287 20.35 -1.27 -6.75
C LEU A 287 18.93 -1.71 -6.39
N LEU A 288 18.11 -1.97 -7.40
CA LEU A 288 16.77 -2.51 -7.27
C LEU A 288 16.72 -3.89 -7.90
N LEU A 289 16.31 -4.88 -7.13
CA LEU A 289 16.00 -6.20 -7.67
C LEU A 289 14.63 -6.12 -8.35
N HIS A 290 14.55 -6.58 -9.60
CA HIS A 290 13.29 -6.56 -10.36
C HIS A 290 12.20 -7.29 -9.55
N ASP A 291 11.03 -6.66 -9.42
CA ASP A 291 9.98 -7.06 -8.46
C ASP A 291 9.64 -8.55 -8.52
N VAL A 292 9.47 -9.11 -9.72
CA VAL A 292 9.19 -10.54 -9.90
C VAL A 292 10.28 -11.44 -9.32
N VAL A 293 11.57 -11.08 -9.49
CA VAL A 293 12.69 -11.85 -8.93
C VAL A 293 12.67 -11.75 -7.41
N ARG A 294 12.56 -10.52 -6.90
CA ARG A 294 12.49 -10.21 -5.47
C ARG A 294 11.37 -10.98 -4.78
N ASP A 295 10.16 -10.92 -5.33
CA ASP A 295 8.98 -11.53 -4.74
C ASP A 295 9.07 -13.07 -4.79
N THR A 296 9.63 -13.63 -5.87
CA THR A 296 9.80 -15.09 -6.04
C THR A 296 10.86 -15.65 -5.10
N VAL A 297 12.06 -15.07 -5.08
CA VAL A 297 13.15 -15.48 -4.20
C VAL A 297 12.75 -15.26 -2.75
N GLY A 298 12.09 -14.14 -2.45
CA GLY A 298 11.59 -13.87 -1.11
C GLY A 298 10.57 -14.92 -0.65
N GLN A 299 9.56 -15.21 -1.46
CA GLN A 299 8.55 -16.22 -1.09
C GLN A 299 9.17 -17.60 -0.90
N GLU A 300 10.12 -18.01 -1.73
CA GLU A 300 10.79 -19.29 -1.51
C GLU A 300 11.63 -19.28 -0.24
N LEU A 301 12.40 -18.23 0.02
CA LEU A 301 13.17 -18.10 1.26
C LEU A 301 12.26 -18.16 2.50
N ALA A 302 11.06 -17.56 2.42
CA ALA A 302 10.08 -17.59 3.51
C ALA A 302 9.59 -19.01 3.85
N VAL A 303 9.61 -19.92 2.87
CA VAL A 303 9.21 -21.33 3.04
C VAL A 303 10.41 -22.20 3.39
N ARG A 304 11.53 -22.03 2.69
CA ARG A 304 12.73 -22.87 2.82
C ARG A 304 13.50 -22.58 4.11
N ASP A 305 13.72 -21.30 4.42
CA ASP A 305 14.50 -20.85 5.56
C ASP A 305 13.86 -19.59 6.19
N PRO A 306 12.74 -19.77 6.92
CA PRO A 306 12.04 -18.66 7.56
C PRO A 306 12.90 -17.94 8.60
N ASP A 307 13.89 -18.61 9.20
CA ASP A 307 14.76 -18.04 10.22
C ASP A 307 15.80 -17.10 9.60
N ALA A 308 16.43 -17.50 8.48
CA ALA A 308 17.29 -16.59 7.70
C ALA A 308 16.52 -15.37 7.22
N ARG A 309 15.28 -15.54 6.72
CA ARG A 309 14.42 -14.42 6.32
C ARG A 309 14.16 -13.45 7.48
N ARG A 310 13.81 -13.98 8.67
CA ARG A 310 13.59 -13.17 9.88
C ARG A 310 14.86 -12.43 10.29
N ALA A 311 16.02 -13.09 10.23
CA ALA A 311 17.31 -12.49 10.56
C ALA A 311 17.66 -11.33 9.61
N TYR A 312 17.50 -11.52 8.29
CA TYR A 312 17.71 -10.47 7.29
C TYR A 312 16.80 -9.26 7.54
N ARG A 313 15.50 -9.49 7.73
CA ARG A 313 14.53 -8.43 8.02
C ARG A 313 14.85 -7.66 9.30
N ARG A 314 15.24 -8.36 10.37
CA ARG A 314 15.61 -7.75 11.65
C ARG A 314 16.85 -6.87 11.52
N ARG A 315 17.91 -7.36 10.85
CA ARG A 315 19.13 -6.57 10.61
C ARG A 315 18.86 -5.35 9.73
N ALA A 316 18.01 -5.50 8.71
CA ALA A 316 17.57 -4.39 7.88
C ALA A 316 16.79 -3.33 8.68
N ALA A 317 15.83 -3.75 9.52
CA ALA A 317 15.03 -2.84 10.34
C ALA A 317 15.90 -2.01 11.31
N ARG A 318 16.87 -2.67 11.97
CA ARG A 318 17.84 -1.98 12.83
C ARG A 318 18.66 -0.95 12.05
N PHE A 319 19.23 -1.36 10.92
CA PHE A 319 20.00 -0.45 10.05
C PHE A 319 19.21 0.80 9.66
N PHE A 320 17.96 0.65 9.23
CA PHE A 320 17.14 1.78 8.81
C PHE A 320 16.70 2.65 10.00
N THR A 321 16.37 2.05 11.14
CA THR A 321 15.98 2.78 12.35
C THR A 321 17.13 3.64 12.88
N ASP A 322 18.35 3.11 12.92
CA ASP A 322 19.54 3.87 13.34
C ASP A 322 19.83 5.03 12.39
N ARG A 323 19.60 4.82 11.08
CA ARG A 323 19.76 5.87 10.08
C ARG A 323 18.72 6.97 10.18
N ALA A 324 17.46 6.64 10.54
CA ALA A 324 16.43 7.65 10.80
C ALA A 324 16.85 8.60 11.94
N GLY A 325 17.46 8.05 13.01
CA GLY A 325 17.87 8.81 14.19
C GLY A 325 19.06 9.74 13.99
N THR A 326 19.91 9.50 12.98
CA THR A 326 21.14 10.28 12.75
C THR A 326 20.93 11.51 11.87
N GLY A 327 19.70 11.79 11.41
CA GLY A 327 19.37 12.98 10.60
C GLY A 327 20.03 13.04 9.21
N GLY A 328 20.81 12.02 8.84
CA GLY A 328 21.59 11.95 7.60
C GLY A 328 20.89 11.14 6.52
N GLY A 329 19.84 11.68 5.90
CA GLY A 329 19.22 11.06 4.72
C GLY A 329 17.87 11.64 4.34
N ASN A 330 17.39 11.28 3.14
CA ASN A 330 16.00 11.50 2.74
C ASN A 330 15.10 10.64 3.65
N LEU A 331 14.51 11.25 4.67
CA LEU A 331 13.70 10.58 5.70
C LEU A 331 12.62 9.68 5.09
N TRP A 332 12.01 10.12 3.98
CA TRP A 332 11.03 9.31 3.27
C TRP A 332 11.58 7.97 2.79
N GLN A 333 12.81 7.93 2.27
CA GLN A 333 13.40 6.67 1.81
C GLN A 333 13.54 5.67 2.95
N VAL A 334 13.93 6.16 4.13
CA VAL A 334 14.03 5.33 5.33
C VAL A 334 12.66 4.82 5.75
N THR A 335 11.63 5.68 5.77
CA THR A 335 10.25 5.25 6.04
C THR A 335 9.78 4.19 5.05
N ALA A 336 9.99 4.40 3.75
CA ALA A 336 9.59 3.48 2.70
C ALA A 336 10.32 2.12 2.81
N ASP A 337 11.59 2.13 3.21
CA ASP A 337 12.36 0.91 3.46
C ASP A 337 11.81 0.14 4.67
N LEU A 338 11.48 0.83 5.78
CA LEU A 338 10.88 0.21 6.96
C LEU A 338 9.47 -0.34 6.67
N MET A 339 8.66 0.41 5.92
CA MET A 339 7.34 -0.04 5.48
C MET A 339 7.41 -1.32 4.64
N PHE A 340 8.40 -1.41 3.74
CA PHE A 340 8.61 -2.60 2.91
C PHE A 340 8.88 -3.86 3.73
N LEU A 341 9.57 -3.72 4.86
CA LEU A 341 9.92 -4.83 5.73
C LEU A 341 8.73 -5.42 6.49
N ILE A 342 7.57 -4.76 6.56
CA ILE A 342 6.38 -5.25 7.27
C ILE A 342 5.71 -6.35 6.45
N GLU A 343 5.51 -7.52 7.07
CA GLU A 343 4.90 -8.69 6.44
C GLU A 343 3.55 -9.09 7.02
N ASN A 344 3.23 -8.67 8.24
CA ASN A 344 1.94 -8.98 8.84
C ASN A 344 0.81 -8.43 7.96
N PRO A 345 -0.06 -9.30 7.39
CA PRO A 345 -1.11 -8.86 6.48
C PRO A 345 -2.06 -7.86 7.12
N VAL A 346 -2.32 -7.95 8.43
CA VAL A 346 -3.19 -7.01 9.15
C VAL A 346 -2.54 -5.63 9.26
N VAL A 347 -1.26 -5.58 9.60
CA VAL A 347 -0.52 -4.31 9.70
C VAL A 347 -0.34 -3.69 8.31
N ARG A 348 0.02 -4.51 7.32
CA ARG A 348 0.15 -4.08 5.93
C ARG A 348 -1.18 -3.58 5.38
N ASP A 349 -2.28 -4.29 5.58
CA ASP A 349 -3.61 -3.86 5.14
C ASP A 349 -4.08 -2.58 5.84
N ALA A 350 -3.81 -2.46 7.15
CA ALA A 350 -4.18 -1.27 7.94
C ALA A 350 -3.32 -0.03 7.64
N CYS A 351 -2.10 -0.21 7.12
CA CYS A 351 -1.20 0.90 6.79
C CYS A 351 -1.13 1.20 5.29
N PHE A 352 -1.17 0.16 4.44
CA PHE A 352 -0.91 0.18 3.00
C PHE A 352 -1.69 -0.97 2.30
N PRO A 353 -3.03 -0.88 2.18
CA PRO A 353 -3.84 -1.94 1.63
C PRO A 353 -3.47 -2.24 0.17
N SER A 354 -3.40 -3.53 -0.16
CA SER A 354 -2.98 -4.06 -1.46
C SER A 354 -3.93 -3.70 -2.62
N THR A 355 -5.11 -3.19 -2.31
CA THR A 355 -6.11 -2.75 -3.28
C THR A 355 -6.52 -1.34 -2.93
N ARG A 356 -6.41 -0.42 -3.91
CA ARG A 356 -6.98 0.92 -3.76
C ARG A 356 -8.46 0.76 -3.43
N PRO A 357 -8.94 1.28 -2.29
CA PRO A 357 -10.36 1.22 -1.98
C PRO A 357 -11.15 1.84 -3.13
N GLY A 358 -12.31 1.28 -3.48
CA GLY A 358 -13.24 1.93 -4.42
C GLY A 358 -13.86 3.23 -3.86
N PHE A 359 -13.30 3.75 -2.77
CA PHE A 359 -13.73 4.91 -2.02
C PHE A 359 -12.59 5.91 -1.98
N THR A 360 -12.94 7.17 -2.16
CA THR A 360 -12.00 8.29 -2.09
C THR A 360 -12.34 9.11 -0.86
N VAL A 361 -11.31 9.40 -0.07
CA VAL A 361 -11.43 10.27 1.12
C VAL A 361 -11.13 11.71 0.71
N GLU A 362 -12.03 12.61 1.10
CA GLU A 362 -11.95 14.04 0.81
C GLU A 362 -12.24 14.84 2.09
N PRO A 363 -11.67 16.04 2.27
CA PRO A 363 -12.11 16.95 3.32
C PRO A 363 -13.62 17.15 3.27
N ALA A 364 -14.27 17.09 4.43
CA ALA A 364 -15.70 17.27 4.52
C ALA A 364 -16.08 18.72 4.16
N ARG A 365 -17.21 18.87 3.49
CA ARG A 365 -17.79 20.16 3.09
C ARG A 365 -19.02 20.46 3.95
N PRO A 366 -19.47 21.73 4.03
CA PRO A 366 -20.68 22.07 4.80
C PRO A 366 -21.91 21.25 4.41
N GLU A 367 -22.03 20.89 3.12
CA GLU A 367 -23.09 20.04 2.56
C GLU A 367 -23.08 18.59 3.07
N ASP A 368 -21.97 18.10 3.62
CA ASP A 368 -21.85 16.74 4.16
C ASP A 368 -22.40 16.62 5.59
N GLY A 369 -22.64 17.75 6.28
CA GLY A 369 -23.11 17.79 7.67
C GLY A 369 -24.32 16.88 7.95
N PRO A 370 -25.42 16.97 7.19
CA PRO A 370 -26.59 16.10 7.38
C PRO A 370 -26.28 14.60 7.26
N ALA A 371 -25.35 14.23 6.39
CA ALA A 371 -24.94 12.84 6.24
C ALA A 371 -24.06 12.36 7.40
N ILE A 372 -23.12 13.20 7.86
CA ILE A 372 -22.29 12.93 9.04
C ILE A 372 -23.18 12.78 10.29
N ASP A 373 -24.16 13.66 10.46
CA ASP A 373 -25.13 13.61 11.57
C ASP A 373 -25.97 12.33 11.53
N ALA A 374 -26.49 11.95 10.35
CA ALA A 374 -27.27 10.74 10.19
C ALA A 374 -26.46 9.46 10.50
N ILE A 375 -25.21 9.39 10.04
CA ILE A 375 -24.30 8.27 10.35
C ILE A 375 -24.00 8.24 11.85
N THR A 376 -23.74 9.39 12.45
CA THR A 376 -23.43 9.50 13.87
C THR A 376 -24.62 9.07 14.73
N ALA A 377 -25.82 9.60 14.46
CA ALA A 377 -27.04 9.26 15.19
C ALA A 377 -27.42 7.77 15.10
N ARG A 378 -27.00 7.07 14.03
CA ARG A 378 -27.24 5.64 13.86
C ARG A 378 -26.34 4.77 14.74
N HIS A 379 -25.09 5.18 14.98
CA HIS A 379 -24.06 4.33 15.59
C HIS A 379 -23.57 4.81 16.95
N GLU A 380 -23.89 6.03 17.35
CA GLU A 380 -23.47 6.64 18.61
C GLU A 380 -24.63 6.82 19.59
N THR A 381 -24.29 6.95 20.87
CA THR A 381 -25.26 7.39 21.88
C THR A 381 -25.65 8.85 21.65
N PRO A 382 -26.83 9.30 22.12
CA PRO A 382 -27.25 10.70 21.97
C PRO A 382 -26.22 11.71 22.49
N ASP A 383 -25.57 11.41 23.63
CA ASP A 383 -24.56 12.28 24.22
C ASP A 383 -23.27 12.34 23.38
N ALA A 384 -22.83 11.20 22.84
CA ALA A 384 -21.65 11.14 21.96
C ALA A 384 -21.93 11.81 20.61
N ALA A 385 -23.14 11.65 20.06
CA ALA A 385 -23.58 12.33 18.86
C ALA A 385 -23.63 13.85 19.06
N ALA A 386 -24.17 14.32 20.20
CA ALA A 386 -24.18 15.75 20.53
C ALA A 386 -22.76 16.31 20.71
N ALA A 387 -21.82 15.53 21.25
CA ALA A 387 -20.41 15.93 21.33
C ALA A 387 -19.79 16.07 19.94
N LEU A 388 -19.98 15.08 19.05
CA LEU A 388 -19.50 15.15 17.66
C LEU A 388 -20.12 16.31 16.87
N GLY A 389 -21.40 16.63 17.12
CA GLY A 389 -22.04 17.81 16.53
C GLY A 389 -21.37 19.13 16.95
N ARG A 390 -20.90 19.25 18.21
CA ARG A 390 -20.09 20.41 18.65
C ARG A 390 -18.73 20.46 17.96
N TRP A 391 -18.10 19.32 17.74
CA TRP A 391 -16.87 19.23 16.96
C TRP A 391 -17.08 19.69 15.51
N TRP A 392 -18.14 19.22 14.84
CA TRP A 392 -18.48 19.63 13.49
C TRP A 392 -18.75 21.14 13.40
N ALA A 393 -19.49 21.70 14.35
CA ALA A 393 -19.83 23.13 14.35
C ALA A 393 -18.61 24.04 14.56
N ARG A 394 -17.59 23.57 15.29
CA ARG A 394 -16.45 24.40 15.71
C ARG A 394 -15.17 24.14 14.91
N HIS A 395 -14.99 22.91 14.46
CA HIS A 395 -13.81 22.42 13.74
C HIS A 395 -14.20 21.51 12.56
N PRO A 396 -15.02 21.97 11.59
CA PRO A 396 -15.41 21.17 10.43
C PRO A 396 -14.20 20.73 9.58
N GLU A 397 -13.10 21.49 9.61
CA GLU A 397 -11.84 21.17 8.93
C GLU A 397 -11.16 19.89 9.45
N THR A 398 -11.58 19.37 10.61
CA THR A 398 -11.04 18.13 11.19
C THR A 398 -11.74 16.87 10.67
N PHE A 399 -12.76 17.03 9.83
CA PHE A 399 -13.54 15.92 9.27
C PHE A 399 -13.16 15.64 7.82
N ALA A 400 -13.07 14.36 7.49
CA ALA A 400 -12.96 13.87 6.12
C ALA A 400 -14.01 12.79 5.87
N VAL A 401 -14.52 12.71 4.64
CA VAL A 401 -15.56 11.76 4.22
C VAL A 401 -15.05 10.84 3.12
N ALA A 402 -15.37 9.56 3.22
CA ALA A 402 -15.19 8.59 2.15
C ALA A 402 -16.47 8.53 1.30
N ARG A 403 -16.35 8.77 -0.01
CA ARG A 403 -17.49 8.73 -0.95
C ARG A 403 -17.51 7.45 -1.77
N ASP A 404 -18.72 6.93 -2.01
CA ASP A 404 -18.97 5.87 -2.98
C ASP A 404 -18.98 6.41 -4.43
N ALA A 405 -19.19 5.53 -5.41
CA ALA A 405 -19.25 5.88 -6.83
C ALA A 405 -20.38 6.88 -7.15
N ASP A 406 -21.45 6.87 -6.35
CA ASP A 406 -22.60 7.78 -6.45
C ASP A 406 -22.38 9.10 -5.69
N ARG A 407 -21.16 9.34 -5.20
CA ARG A 407 -20.73 10.49 -4.38
C ARG A 407 -21.39 10.64 -3.02
N SER A 408 -22.12 9.64 -2.58
CA SER A 408 -22.76 9.67 -1.27
C SER A 408 -21.74 9.37 -0.18
N VAL A 409 -21.87 10.02 0.99
CA VAL A 409 -20.95 9.85 2.13
C VAL A 409 -21.12 8.46 2.74
N ALA A 410 -20.18 7.57 2.50
CA ALA A 410 -20.22 6.17 2.93
C ALA A 410 -19.51 5.94 4.26
N ALA A 411 -18.55 6.78 4.63
CA ALA A 411 -17.95 6.84 5.95
C ALA A 411 -17.38 8.24 6.22
N PHE A 412 -17.08 8.54 7.48
CA PHE A 412 -16.28 9.70 7.85
C PHE A 412 -15.22 9.34 8.88
N VAL A 413 -14.19 10.18 8.96
CA VAL A 413 -13.20 10.19 10.03
C VAL A 413 -12.98 11.62 10.50
N GLN A 414 -12.82 11.77 11.81
CA GLN A 414 -12.47 13.01 12.46
C GLN A 414 -11.09 12.87 13.07
N ILE A 415 -10.15 13.69 12.62
CA ILE A 415 -8.78 13.73 13.11
C ILE A 415 -8.28 15.16 13.21
N ALA A 416 -7.67 15.49 14.35
CA ALA A 416 -7.15 16.82 14.62
C ALA A 416 -5.80 16.74 15.32
N GLU A 417 -4.96 17.74 15.11
CA GLU A 417 -3.79 17.92 15.94
C GLU A 417 -4.18 18.67 17.22
N ARG A 418 -3.70 18.20 18.37
CA ARG A 418 -4.01 18.79 19.69
C ARG A 418 -3.90 20.31 19.74
N GLY A 419 -2.83 20.89 19.16
CA GLY A 419 -2.58 22.32 19.20
C GLY A 419 -3.54 23.17 18.36
N THR A 420 -4.36 22.54 17.51
CA THR A 420 -5.30 23.21 16.60
C THR A 420 -6.74 23.19 17.11
N VAL A 421 -7.02 22.44 18.17
CA VAL A 421 -8.36 22.28 18.73
C VAL A 421 -8.59 23.26 19.87
N ASP A 422 -9.78 23.85 19.91
CA ASP A 422 -10.24 24.67 21.04
C ASP A 422 -10.16 23.89 22.38
N PRO A 423 -9.39 24.36 23.36
CA PRO A 423 -9.30 23.73 24.68
C PRO A 423 -10.66 23.54 25.37
N ALA A 424 -11.59 24.51 25.23
CA ALA A 424 -12.91 24.42 25.86
C ALA A 424 -13.74 23.29 25.26
N LEU A 425 -13.53 22.96 23.98
CA LEU A 425 -14.19 21.82 23.33
C LEU A 425 -13.61 20.50 23.84
N LEU A 426 -12.30 20.41 24.03
CA LEU A 426 -11.65 19.23 24.60
C LEU A 426 -12.09 18.98 26.05
N ASP A 427 -12.19 20.03 26.87
CA ASP A 427 -12.63 19.92 28.26
C ASP A 427 -14.10 19.50 28.38
N ALA A 428 -14.94 19.89 27.41
CA ALA A 428 -16.36 19.55 27.35
C ALA A 428 -16.64 18.15 26.74
N ASP A 429 -15.62 17.44 26.24
CA ASP A 429 -15.76 16.11 25.66
C ASP A 429 -15.29 15.02 26.65
N PRO A 430 -16.21 14.23 27.23
CA PRO A 430 -15.86 13.18 28.19
C PRO A 430 -14.84 12.16 27.67
N ILE A 431 -14.81 11.90 26.36
CA ILE A 431 -13.88 10.93 25.76
C ILE A 431 -12.47 11.51 25.64
N ALA A 432 -12.32 12.83 25.54
CA ALA A 432 -11.01 13.48 25.54
C ALA A 432 -10.36 13.48 26.92
N ARG A 433 -11.16 13.41 28.01
CA ARG A 433 -10.66 13.52 29.38
C ARG A 433 -9.55 12.51 29.73
N PRO A 434 -9.71 11.19 29.49
CA PRO A 434 -8.64 10.22 29.74
C PRO A 434 -7.36 10.49 28.93
N TRP A 435 -7.48 11.08 27.74
CA TRP A 435 -6.33 11.45 26.91
C TRP A 435 -5.57 12.63 27.50
N LEU A 436 -6.30 13.66 27.93
CA LEU A 436 -5.74 14.85 28.58
C LEU A 436 -5.07 14.50 29.90
N ASP A 437 -5.70 13.67 30.72
CA ASP A 437 -5.12 13.19 31.98
C ASP A 437 -3.81 12.41 31.72
N HIS A 438 -3.78 11.56 30.69
CA HIS A 438 -2.57 10.84 30.31
C HIS A 438 -1.48 11.77 29.76
N LEU A 439 -1.83 12.78 28.97
CA LEU A 439 -0.90 13.81 28.50
C LEU A 439 -0.34 14.66 29.64
N ALA A 440 -1.13 14.95 30.68
CA ALA A 440 -0.67 15.67 31.85
C ALA A 440 0.28 14.82 32.71
N ALA A 441 -0.02 13.53 32.87
CA ALA A 441 0.81 12.60 33.63
C ALA A 441 2.16 12.28 32.96
N ALA A 442 2.18 12.25 31.63
CA ALA A 442 3.37 11.99 30.84
C ALA A 442 3.45 12.98 29.66
N PRO A 443 3.87 14.23 29.88
CA PRO A 443 3.90 15.24 28.83
C PRO A 443 4.92 14.87 27.73
N PRO A 444 4.55 15.03 26.44
CA PRO A 444 5.52 14.94 25.35
C PRO A 444 6.43 16.17 25.34
N ASP A 445 7.51 16.15 24.56
CA ASP A 445 8.40 17.29 24.44
C ASP A 445 7.69 18.48 23.75
N ARG A 446 8.21 19.70 23.93
CA ARG A 446 7.55 20.92 23.42
C ARG A 446 7.29 20.90 21.92
N ASP A 447 8.19 20.29 21.15
CA ASP A 447 8.12 20.22 19.69
C ASP A 447 7.39 18.97 19.18
N ASP A 448 7.00 18.05 20.06
CA ASP A 448 6.29 16.85 19.70
C ASP A 448 4.84 17.15 19.30
N ARG A 449 4.37 16.43 18.28
CA ARG A 449 3.02 16.55 17.72
C ARG A 449 2.14 15.42 18.26
N VAL A 450 0.92 15.76 18.65
CA VAL A 450 -0.07 14.81 19.19
C VAL A 450 -1.35 14.88 18.36
N LEU A 451 -1.81 13.73 17.91
CA LEU A 451 -3.05 13.57 17.14
C LEU A 451 -4.20 13.05 18.02
N PHE A 452 -5.39 13.56 17.76
CA PHE A 452 -6.66 13.04 18.25
C PHE A 452 -7.48 12.57 17.06
N MET A 453 -7.55 11.25 16.84
CA MET A 453 -8.53 10.64 15.94
C MET A 453 -9.79 10.36 16.75
N ARG A 454 -10.61 11.38 16.89
CA ARG A 454 -11.69 11.37 17.87
C ARG A 454 -12.81 10.40 17.51
N ARG A 455 -13.12 10.22 16.22
CA ARG A 455 -14.02 9.15 15.76
C ARG A 455 -13.89 8.81 14.28
N TRP A 456 -14.28 7.60 13.89
CA TRP A 456 -14.58 7.21 12.51
C TRP A 456 -15.83 6.32 12.51
N LEU A 457 -16.66 6.46 11.49
CA LEU A 457 -17.87 5.65 11.32
C LEU A 457 -18.18 5.45 9.84
N GLY A 458 -18.48 4.22 9.46
CA GLY A 458 -19.13 3.87 8.20
C GLY A 458 -20.65 3.92 8.32
N ARG A 459 -21.32 4.28 7.23
CA ARG A 459 -22.78 4.43 7.16
C ARG A 459 -23.51 3.18 7.66
N ASP A 460 -23.06 2.00 7.21
CA ASP A 460 -23.65 0.72 7.59
C ASP A 460 -22.79 -0.08 8.58
N SER A 461 -21.46 0.05 8.50
CA SER A 461 -20.52 -0.75 9.31
C SER A 461 -20.24 -0.17 10.70
N GLY A 462 -20.66 1.06 10.99
CA GLY A 462 -20.21 1.77 12.19
C GLY A 462 -18.69 1.85 12.22
N GLU A 463 -18.07 1.58 13.36
CA GLU A 463 -16.61 1.59 13.50
C GLU A 463 -15.91 0.36 12.90
N LEU A 464 -16.65 -0.68 12.51
CA LEU A 464 -16.07 -1.92 11.98
C LEU A 464 -15.54 -1.74 10.57
N ARG A 465 -14.60 -2.63 10.17
CA ARG A 465 -14.00 -2.60 8.84
C ARG A 465 -15.05 -2.74 7.74
N SER A 466 -14.99 -1.80 6.81
CA SER A 466 -15.66 -1.82 5.51
C SER A 466 -14.74 -1.12 4.52
N PRO A 467 -14.92 -1.28 3.19
CA PRO A 467 -14.09 -0.59 2.22
C PRO A 467 -14.02 0.94 2.42
N ALA A 468 -15.12 1.57 2.86
CA ALA A 468 -15.16 3.00 3.16
C ALA A 468 -14.38 3.36 4.43
N VAL A 469 -14.54 2.58 5.52
CA VAL A 469 -13.77 2.78 6.77
C VAL A 469 -12.27 2.53 6.55
N SER A 470 -11.91 1.51 5.78
CA SER A 470 -10.52 1.23 5.43
C SER A 470 -9.90 2.38 4.62
N ALA A 471 -10.66 3.04 3.75
CA ALA A 471 -10.21 4.24 3.05
C ALA A 471 -9.91 5.38 4.03
N CYS A 472 -10.80 5.63 5.00
CA CYS A 472 -10.56 6.63 6.05
C CYS A 472 -9.29 6.34 6.87
N TRP A 473 -9.08 5.09 7.29
CA TRP A 473 -7.88 4.71 8.03
C TRP A 473 -6.60 4.86 7.22
N LEU A 474 -6.67 4.61 5.91
CA LEU A 474 -5.56 4.83 4.99
C LEU A 474 -5.23 6.33 4.87
N ASP A 475 -6.24 7.21 4.78
CA ASP A 475 -6.01 8.67 4.78
C ASP A 475 -5.36 9.16 6.08
N VAL A 476 -5.68 8.56 7.23
CA VAL A 476 -4.99 8.87 8.51
C VAL A 476 -3.48 8.61 8.42
N LYS A 477 -3.02 7.65 7.60
CA LYS A 477 -1.58 7.41 7.40
C LYS A 477 -0.89 8.54 6.65
N ARG A 478 -1.60 9.26 5.76
CA ARG A 478 -1.08 10.49 5.14
C ARG A 478 -0.72 11.51 6.22
N VAL A 479 -1.59 11.69 7.23
CA VAL A 479 -1.35 12.59 8.37
C VAL A 479 -0.11 12.15 9.18
N TYR A 480 0.12 10.84 9.31
CA TYR A 480 1.34 10.35 9.97
C TYR A 480 2.60 10.76 9.22
N MET A 481 2.57 10.63 7.88
CA MET A 481 3.70 11.03 7.03
C MET A 481 3.94 12.53 7.09
N GLU A 482 2.89 13.35 7.15
CA GLU A 482 3.00 14.82 7.21
C GLU A 482 3.57 15.32 8.54
N LEU A 483 3.28 14.64 9.66
CA LEU A 483 3.70 15.07 11.00
C LEU A 483 5.02 14.45 11.49
N ARG A 484 5.59 13.49 10.76
CA ARG A 484 6.95 12.99 11.05
C ARG A 484 7.99 14.10 10.79
N PRO A 485 9.15 14.08 11.47
CA PRO A 485 9.59 13.13 12.49
C PRO A 485 9.15 13.53 13.91
N ARG A 486 8.12 14.37 14.06
CA ARG A 486 7.70 14.91 15.37
C ARG A 486 6.41 14.32 15.89
N LEU A 487 5.73 13.46 15.12
CA LEU A 487 4.54 12.76 15.59
C LEU A 487 4.91 11.81 16.73
N ARG A 488 4.38 12.09 17.93
CA ARG A 488 4.70 11.35 19.16
C ARG A 488 3.59 10.41 19.61
N ARG A 489 2.34 10.88 19.58
CA ARG A 489 1.18 10.09 20.02
C ARG A 489 -0.02 10.29 19.13
N LEU A 490 -0.82 9.23 19.05
CA LEU A 490 -2.19 9.27 18.55
C LEU A 490 -3.12 8.77 19.65
N TYR A 491 -4.19 9.50 19.93
CA TYR A 491 -5.30 9.04 20.76
C TYR A 491 -6.55 8.80 19.94
N SER A 492 -7.35 7.84 20.39
CA SER A 492 -8.57 7.40 19.72
C SER A 492 -9.52 6.72 20.70
N SER A 493 -10.72 6.37 20.25
CA SER A 493 -11.70 5.60 21.02
C SER A 493 -12.30 4.47 20.20
N VAL A 494 -12.52 3.32 20.84
CA VAL A 494 -13.12 2.12 20.25
C VAL A 494 -14.26 1.62 21.12
N VAL A 495 -15.34 1.10 20.53
CA VAL A 495 -16.46 0.52 21.28
C VAL A 495 -16.30 -1.01 21.37
N ASP A 496 -16.06 -1.67 20.24
CA ASP A 496 -15.88 -3.10 20.11
C ASP A 496 -14.39 -3.47 20.04
N LEU A 497 -13.75 -3.43 21.21
CA LEU A 497 -12.38 -3.91 21.39
C LEU A 497 -12.20 -5.38 20.97
N SER A 498 -13.26 -6.20 21.04
CA SER A 498 -13.15 -7.62 20.69
C SER A 498 -12.93 -7.82 19.19
N GLN A 499 -13.56 -6.99 18.36
CA GLN A 499 -13.42 -7.04 16.91
C GLN A 499 -12.26 -6.19 16.38
N LEU A 500 -11.98 -5.04 17.02
CA LEU A 500 -10.91 -4.13 16.59
C LEU A 500 -9.55 -4.47 17.21
N GLY A 501 -9.52 -5.17 18.36
CA GLY A 501 -8.30 -5.61 19.05
C GLY A 501 -7.30 -6.35 18.16
N PRO A 502 -7.72 -7.32 17.32
CA PRO A 502 -6.82 -7.99 16.37
C PRO A 502 -6.12 -7.07 15.37
N ILE A 503 -6.57 -5.82 15.20
CA ILE A 503 -5.94 -4.83 14.31
C ILE A 503 -5.16 -3.79 15.13
N PHE A 504 -5.76 -3.29 16.20
CA PHE A 504 -5.19 -2.22 17.03
C PHE A 504 -4.01 -2.71 17.87
N LEU A 505 -4.09 -3.92 18.43
CA LEU A 505 -3.01 -4.47 19.27
C LEU A 505 -1.72 -4.72 18.47
N PRO A 506 -1.74 -5.35 17.28
CA PRO A 506 -0.52 -5.49 16.47
C PRO A 506 0.08 -4.15 16.05
N LEU A 507 -0.73 -3.09 15.92
CA LEU A 507 -0.26 -1.73 15.64
C LEU A 507 0.35 -1.05 16.87
N GLY A 508 0.22 -1.63 18.07
CA GLY A 508 0.75 -1.08 19.32
C GLY A 508 -0.20 -0.16 20.08
N PHE A 509 -1.50 -0.16 19.76
CA PHE A 509 -2.47 0.59 20.57
C PHE A 509 -2.70 -0.08 21.92
N ALA A 510 -2.84 0.73 22.96
CA ALA A 510 -3.16 0.30 24.30
C ALA A 510 -4.35 1.10 24.86
N PRO A 511 -5.16 0.53 25.78
CA PRO A 511 -6.18 1.28 26.50
C PRO A 511 -5.55 2.37 27.38
N VAL A 512 -6.28 3.49 27.55
CA VAL A 512 -5.91 4.58 28.45
C VAL A 512 -7.12 5.02 29.26
N GLY A 513 -6.96 5.08 30.59
CA GLY A 513 -8.04 5.41 31.52
C GLY A 513 -9.19 4.39 31.53
N ALA A 514 -10.26 4.75 32.25
CA ALA A 514 -11.48 3.97 32.32
C ALA A 514 -12.37 4.18 31.07
N PRO A 515 -13.21 3.20 30.70
CA PRO A 515 -14.22 3.39 29.67
C PRO A 515 -15.15 4.56 29.97
N VAL A 516 -15.52 5.31 28.93
CA VAL A 516 -16.46 6.42 28.98
C VAL A 516 -17.72 5.98 28.24
N GLY A 517 -18.74 5.57 29.00
CA GLY A 517 -19.89 4.88 28.42
C GLY A 517 -19.45 3.60 27.70
N PRO A 518 -19.83 3.38 26.44
CA PRO A 518 -19.40 2.20 25.67
C PRO A 518 -17.99 2.35 25.06
N HIS A 519 -17.37 3.53 25.13
CA HIS A 519 -16.10 3.80 24.47
C HIS A 519 -14.93 3.49 25.39
N GLN A 520 -14.01 2.64 24.94
CA GLN A 520 -12.68 2.52 25.52
C GLN A 520 -11.74 3.54 24.85
N PRO A 521 -11.22 4.53 25.58
CA PRO A 521 -10.14 5.36 25.10
C PRO A 521 -8.87 4.52 24.91
N VAL A 522 -8.19 4.72 23.79
CA VAL A 522 -6.94 4.03 23.41
C VAL A 522 -5.92 5.04 22.92
N TRP A 523 -4.65 4.65 22.94
CA TRP A 523 -3.56 5.46 22.43
C TRP A 523 -2.47 4.62 21.78
N LEU A 524 -1.70 5.24 20.90
CA LEU A 524 -0.53 4.70 20.25
C LEU A 524 0.67 5.61 20.55
N ASP A 525 1.75 5.05 21.08
CA ASP A 525 3.03 5.75 21.23
C ASP A 525 3.92 5.45 20.02
N PHE A 526 4.25 6.49 19.26
CA PHE A 526 5.23 6.40 18.19
C PHE A 526 6.66 6.38 18.77
N GLY A 527 6.87 6.91 19.97
CA GLY A 527 8.18 7.02 20.59
C GLY A 527 9.00 8.18 20.01
N PRO A 528 10.24 8.38 20.49
CA PRO A 528 11.09 9.50 20.07
C PRO A 528 11.57 9.38 18.62
N GLY A 529 11.63 8.16 18.06
CA GLY A 529 11.89 7.94 16.64
C GLY A 529 10.68 8.19 15.74
N SER A 530 9.56 8.70 16.29
CA SER A 530 8.32 8.96 15.58
C SER A 530 7.86 7.75 14.74
N VAL A 531 7.29 8.00 13.56
CA VAL A 531 6.74 6.96 12.69
C VAL A 531 7.78 5.92 12.30
N ASP A 532 9.01 6.32 12.00
CA ASP A 532 10.08 5.40 11.59
C ASP A 532 10.48 4.46 12.74
N GLY A 533 10.66 5.00 13.95
CA GLY A 533 10.92 4.18 15.14
C GLY A 533 9.77 3.24 15.46
N TRP A 534 8.52 3.65 15.23
CA TRP A 534 7.35 2.78 15.37
C TRP A 534 7.34 1.65 14.35
N LEU A 535 7.58 1.93 13.06
CA LEU A 535 7.68 0.90 12.02
C LEU A 535 8.80 -0.10 12.32
N GLY A 536 9.96 0.37 12.80
CA GLY A 536 11.06 -0.49 13.26
C GLY A 536 10.61 -1.47 14.35
N ARG A 537 9.91 -0.99 15.38
CA ARG A 537 9.35 -1.84 16.46
C ARG A 537 8.33 -2.86 15.95
N LEU A 538 7.54 -2.52 14.94
CA LEU A 538 6.61 -3.46 14.32
C LEU A 538 7.36 -4.62 13.65
N VAL A 539 8.41 -4.32 12.87
CA VAL A 539 9.24 -5.35 12.23
C VAL A 539 9.97 -6.19 13.27
N ASP A 540 10.49 -5.58 14.34
CA ASP A 540 11.13 -6.32 15.43
C ASP A 540 10.14 -7.29 16.11
N THR A 541 8.90 -6.86 16.34
CA THR A 541 7.85 -7.73 16.90
C THR A 541 7.55 -8.90 15.97
N GLU A 542 7.37 -8.64 14.67
CA GLU A 542 7.09 -9.68 13.68
C GLU A 542 8.23 -10.70 13.55
N THR A 543 9.48 -10.25 13.66
CA THR A 543 10.66 -11.10 13.45
C THR A 543 11.13 -11.80 14.71
N SER A 544 10.78 -11.33 15.91
CA SER A 544 11.22 -11.92 17.18
C SER A 544 10.37 -13.12 17.62
N GLY A 545 9.15 -13.28 17.07
CA GLY A 545 8.26 -14.39 17.41
C GLY A 545 7.53 -14.23 18.75
N ASP A 546 7.88 -13.22 19.54
CA ASP A 546 7.18 -12.84 20.76
C ASP A 546 5.96 -11.94 20.44
N PRO A 547 4.83 -12.12 21.15
CA PRO A 547 3.71 -11.19 21.05
C PRO A 547 4.17 -9.77 21.42
N PRO A 548 3.56 -8.71 20.84
CA PRO A 548 3.94 -7.33 21.11
C PRO A 548 3.99 -7.07 22.61
N HIS A 549 5.18 -6.79 23.13
CA HIS A 549 5.35 -6.35 24.51
C HIS A 549 4.67 -4.97 24.62
N PRO A 550 3.66 -4.78 25.49
CA PRO A 550 3.17 -3.44 25.79
C PRO A 550 4.37 -2.64 26.31
N GLY A 551 4.57 -1.45 25.71
CA GLY A 551 5.75 -0.62 25.88
C GLY A 551 6.20 -0.45 27.33
N HIS A 552 7.50 -0.23 27.48
CA HIS A 552 8.19 -0.06 28.74
C HIS A 552 7.39 0.82 29.74
N ARG A 553 7.09 0.22 30.90
CA ARG A 553 6.40 0.78 32.09
C ARG A 553 4.93 1.14 31.90
N ALA A 554 4.09 0.14 31.65
CA ALA A 554 2.72 0.15 32.20
C ALA A 554 2.74 -0.40 33.65
N ASP A 555 2.21 0.38 34.59
CA ASP A 555 1.99 -0.02 35.98
C ASP A 555 1.10 -1.29 36.03
N PRO A 556 1.56 -2.40 36.67
CA PRO A 556 0.84 -3.68 36.69
C PRO A 556 -0.54 -3.64 37.37
N ALA A 557 -0.93 -2.53 38.01
CA ALA A 557 -2.23 -2.39 38.67
C ALA A 557 -3.44 -2.28 37.72
N GLY A 558 -3.26 -1.82 36.48
CA GLY A 558 -4.37 -1.61 35.52
C GLY A 558 -4.83 -2.89 34.81
N ALA A 559 -3.89 -3.76 34.43
CA ALA A 559 -4.17 -4.95 33.62
C ALA A 559 -5.01 -6.02 34.34
N ARG A 560 -4.95 -6.07 35.69
CA ARG A 560 -5.72 -7.04 36.48
C ARG A 560 -7.19 -6.67 36.68
N ARG A 561 -7.60 -5.42 36.39
CA ARG A 561 -9.00 -4.98 36.56
C ARG A 561 -9.87 -5.19 35.31
N ALA A 562 -9.30 -5.28 34.11
CA ALA A 562 -10.05 -5.49 32.88
C ALA A 562 -10.52 -6.95 32.65
N ALA A 563 -9.89 -7.94 33.31
CA ALA A 563 -10.17 -9.36 33.08
C ALA A 563 -11.37 -9.93 33.86
N THR A 564 -12.09 -9.14 34.67
CA THR A 564 -13.20 -9.64 35.52
C THR A 564 -14.59 -9.10 35.16
N ALA A 565 -14.71 -8.23 34.15
CA ALA A 565 -16.02 -7.77 33.68
C ALA A 565 -16.63 -8.78 32.69
N ARG A 566 -17.32 -9.81 33.18
CA ARG A 566 -18.24 -10.60 32.36
C ARG A 566 -19.49 -9.77 32.04
N PRO A 567 -19.94 -9.63 30.78
CA PRO A 567 -21.23 -9.04 30.49
C PRO A 567 -22.35 -9.99 30.92
N ARG A 568 -23.28 -9.50 31.75
CA ARG A 568 -24.57 -10.16 31.99
C ARG A 568 -25.46 -9.97 30.76
N PRO A 569 -26.10 -11.01 30.22
CA PRO A 569 -27.07 -10.82 29.14
C PRO A 569 -28.30 -10.08 29.68
N LEU A 570 -28.69 -9.02 28.97
CA LEU A 570 -29.96 -8.32 29.16
C LEU A 570 -31.11 -9.25 28.75
N GLN A 571 -31.91 -9.72 29.72
CA GLN A 571 -33.21 -10.31 29.43
C GLN A 571 -34.26 -9.20 29.23
N PRO A 572 -35.16 -9.32 28.23
CA PRO A 572 -36.26 -8.38 28.05
C PRO A 572 -37.30 -8.58 29.15
N ARG A 573 -37.71 -7.49 29.80
CA ARG A 573 -38.83 -7.46 30.75
C ARG A 573 -40.15 -7.49 29.99
N HIS A 574 -40.90 -8.58 30.07
CA HIS A 574 -42.34 -8.58 29.84
C HIS A 574 -43.08 -8.69 31.19
N ARG A 575 -44.00 -7.76 31.44
CA ARG A 575 -44.93 -7.73 32.59
C ARG A 575 -46.29 -8.30 32.17
N GLY A 576 -46.88 -9.12 33.05
CA GLY A 576 -48.30 -9.51 33.10
C GLY A 576 -48.60 -10.79 32.32
N THR A 577 -49.29 -11.81 32.81
CA THR A 577 -50.20 -11.96 33.97
C THR A 577 -50.33 -13.44 34.32
N ALA A 578 -50.56 -13.75 35.61
CA ALA A 578 -50.67 -15.08 36.16
C ALA A 578 -52.04 -15.75 35.91
N VAL A 579 -52.06 -17.08 35.65
CA VAL A 579 -53.12 -18.02 36.06
C VAL A 579 -52.51 -19.42 36.33
N HIS A 580 -53.04 -20.08 37.35
CA HIS A 580 -52.70 -21.37 37.99
C HIS A 580 -52.62 -22.64 37.11
N GLN A 581 -51.82 -23.62 37.57
CA GLN A 581 -52.15 -25.01 38.02
C GLN A 581 -50.95 -25.96 37.75
N ARG A 582 -50.23 -26.43 38.79
CA ARG A 582 -50.31 -27.70 39.57
C ARG A 582 -49.54 -28.90 38.99
N GLU A 583 -48.72 -29.51 39.87
CA GLU A 583 -48.32 -30.95 40.02
C GLU A 583 -47.53 -31.58 38.85
N ASP A 584 -46.51 -32.45 39.00
CA ASP A 584 -45.93 -33.18 40.13
C ASP A 584 -44.61 -33.88 39.68
N GLY A 585 -43.73 -34.23 40.63
CA GLY A 585 -42.94 -35.47 40.61
C GLY A 585 -41.51 -35.48 40.00
N GLY A 586 -40.48 -35.51 40.87
CA GLY A 586 -39.18 -36.16 40.57
C GLY A 586 -39.17 -37.64 41.03
N PRO A 587 -38.01 -38.28 41.31
CA PRO A 587 -36.63 -38.06 40.84
C PRO A 587 -35.82 -39.37 40.54
N ALA A 588 -34.57 -39.20 40.07
CA ALA A 588 -33.39 -40.09 40.23
C ALA A 588 -33.37 -41.43 39.42
N ARG A 589 -32.26 -42.11 39.06
CA ARG A 589 -30.87 -42.25 39.54
C ARG A 589 -29.91 -42.70 38.41
N LEU A 590 -28.61 -42.52 38.69
CA LEU A 590 -27.39 -43.08 38.09
C LEU A 590 -27.39 -44.62 37.89
N HIS A 591 -26.73 -45.13 36.83
CA HIS A 591 -25.59 -46.05 36.97
C HIS A 591 -24.77 -46.29 35.67
N HIS A 592 -23.48 -46.46 35.91
CA HIS A 592 -22.40 -46.85 35.00
C HIS A 592 -22.45 -48.32 34.55
N LEU A 593 -21.68 -48.58 33.48
CA LEU A 593 -20.77 -49.72 33.18
C LEU A 593 -21.11 -50.36 31.83
N HIS A 594 -20.22 -51.01 31.07
CA HIS A 594 -18.76 -51.05 30.87
C HIS A 594 -18.55 -52.20 29.86
N GLN A 595 -17.52 -52.13 29.01
CA GLN A 595 -16.81 -53.29 28.42
C GLN A 595 -17.58 -54.18 27.41
N ALA A 596 -16.97 -54.84 26.41
CA ALA A 596 -15.59 -55.04 26.00
C ALA A 596 -15.57 -55.78 24.63
N ARG A 597 -14.44 -55.67 23.92
CA ARG A 597 -13.68 -56.68 23.12
C ARG A 597 -14.45 -57.60 22.14
N GLY A 598 -13.98 -57.88 20.93
CA GLY A 598 -12.67 -57.68 20.33
C GLY A 598 -12.55 -58.37 18.95
N ALA A 599 -11.28 -58.60 18.57
CA ALA A 599 -10.77 -59.50 17.53
C ALA A 599 -10.98 -59.13 16.04
N HIS A 600 -9.86 -58.73 15.44
CA HIS A 600 -9.54 -58.75 14.00
C HIS A 600 -9.33 -60.20 13.50
N PRO A 601 -9.46 -60.49 12.18
CA PRO A 601 -8.33 -60.29 11.27
C PRO A 601 -8.63 -59.93 9.79
N ARG A 602 -7.68 -59.16 9.24
CA ARG A 602 -7.11 -59.15 7.86
C ARG A 602 -8.01 -59.04 6.62
N GLY A 603 -7.83 -57.94 5.87
CA GLY A 603 -7.95 -57.92 4.41
C GLY A 603 -8.24 -56.53 3.79
N GLY A 604 -7.26 -55.95 3.07
CA GLY A 604 -7.49 -55.05 1.92
C GLY A 604 -7.38 -53.53 2.12
N GLY A 605 -6.29 -52.94 1.58
CA GLY A 605 -6.26 -51.63 0.88
C GLY A 605 -6.39 -50.31 1.68
N PRO A 606 -5.46 -49.34 1.55
CA PRO A 606 -5.58 -48.05 2.22
C PRO A 606 -6.30 -47.02 1.34
N ASP A 607 -7.47 -46.56 1.78
CA ASP A 607 -8.10 -45.34 1.28
C ASP A 607 -7.61 -44.16 2.15
N ARG A 608 -6.79 -43.28 1.57
CA ARG A 608 -6.27 -42.07 2.23
C ARG A 608 -7.21 -40.90 1.95
N GLY A 609 -8.12 -40.63 2.87
CA GLY A 609 -8.85 -39.36 2.96
C GLY A 609 -7.88 -38.20 3.25
N ARG A 610 -7.61 -37.37 2.24
CA ARG A 610 -6.88 -36.11 2.37
C ARG A 610 -7.75 -35.05 3.04
N ALA A 611 -7.30 -34.55 4.18
CA ALA A 611 -7.69 -33.23 4.69
C ALA A 611 -7.09 -32.15 3.76
N GLY A 612 -7.95 -31.34 3.16
CA GLY A 612 -7.57 -30.26 2.26
C GLY A 612 -7.10 -29.03 3.02
N ALA A 613 -5.81 -28.73 2.92
CA ALA A 613 -5.26 -27.41 3.18
C ALA A 613 -5.41 -26.56 1.91
N HIS A 614 -6.15 -25.45 2.00
CA HIS A 614 -6.31 -24.47 0.93
C HIS A 614 -5.00 -23.70 0.70
N LEU A 615 -4.21 -24.14 -0.26
CA LEU A 615 -3.13 -23.36 -0.88
C LEU A 615 -3.75 -22.45 -1.95
N SER A 616 -3.69 -21.12 -1.73
CA SER A 616 -4.01 -20.13 -2.74
C SER A 616 -2.94 -20.13 -3.82
N ALA A 617 -3.18 -20.88 -4.90
CA ALA A 617 -2.31 -20.95 -6.05
C ALA A 617 -2.62 -19.80 -7.02
N TYR A 618 -1.60 -19.01 -7.36
CA TYR A 618 -1.55 -18.22 -8.58
C TYR A 618 -1.77 -19.15 -9.77
N SER A 619 -2.97 -19.09 -10.37
CA SER A 619 -3.25 -19.72 -11.66
C SER A 619 -3.55 -18.63 -12.68
N ILE A 620 -2.67 -18.53 -13.68
CA ILE A 620 -2.97 -17.86 -14.94
C ILE A 620 -3.97 -18.78 -15.66
N ARG A 621 -5.26 -18.55 -15.45
CA ARG A 621 -6.32 -19.08 -16.32
C ARG A 621 -6.95 -17.91 -17.08
N ALA A 622 -6.65 -17.86 -18.36
CA ALA A 622 -7.34 -17.02 -19.33
C ALA A 622 -8.78 -17.52 -19.49
N THR A 623 -9.76 -16.80 -18.94
CA THR A 623 -11.17 -16.97 -19.28
C THR A 623 -11.50 -16.06 -20.46
N GLY A 624 -11.57 -16.66 -21.65
CA GLY A 624 -12.15 -16.03 -22.83
C GLY A 624 -13.66 -15.88 -22.64
N TRP A 625 -14.13 -14.65 -22.52
CA TRP A 625 -15.54 -14.32 -22.67
C TRP A 625 -15.84 -14.11 -24.16
N ARG A 626 -16.70 -14.96 -24.70
CA ARG A 626 -17.24 -14.82 -26.05
C ARG A 626 -18.34 -13.76 -26.03
N ASP A 627 -18.16 -12.73 -26.84
CA ASP A 627 -19.22 -11.78 -27.20
C ASP A 627 -20.42 -12.52 -27.83
N ARG A 628 -21.62 -12.27 -27.29
CA ARG A 628 -22.89 -12.53 -27.98
C ARG A 628 -23.43 -11.18 -28.48
N PRO A 629 -23.77 -11.05 -29.77
CA PRO A 629 -24.31 -9.80 -30.30
C PRO A 629 -25.78 -9.61 -29.90
N MET A 630 -26.12 -8.39 -29.47
CA MET A 630 -27.49 -7.90 -29.31
C MET A 630 -28.22 -7.89 -30.67
N ARG A 631 -29.26 -8.71 -30.83
CA ARG A 631 -30.27 -8.57 -31.88
C ARG A 631 -31.36 -7.61 -31.43
N ARG A 632 -31.58 -6.54 -32.20
CA ARG A 632 -32.76 -5.67 -32.12
C ARG A 632 -33.99 -6.38 -32.70
N GLY A 633 -35.10 -6.31 -31.96
CA GLY A 633 -36.46 -6.02 -32.46
C GLY A 633 -37.33 -7.17 -32.98
N ARG A 634 -38.45 -7.44 -32.27
CA ARG A 634 -39.83 -7.26 -32.79
C ARG A 634 -40.87 -7.51 -31.68
N ARG A 635 -41.90 -6.65 -31.66
CA ARG A 635 -43.13 -6.68 -30.83
C ARG A 635 -43.97 -7.94 -31.09
N PRO A 636 -44.95 -8.24 -30.21
CA PRO A 636 -46.27 -8.65 -30.65
C PRO A 636 -47.36 -7.66 -30.24
N THR A 637 -48.48 -7.78 -30.94
CA THR A 637 -49.79 -7.10 -30.89
C THR A 637 -50.29 -6.67 -29.52
#